data_AF-A0AB36DRN9-F1
#
_entry.id   AF-A0AB36DRN9-F1
#
_cell.length_a   1.000
_cell.length_b   1.000
_cell.length_c   1.000
_cell.angle_alpha   90.00
_cell.angle_beta   90.00
_cell.angle_gamma   90.00
#
_symmetry.space_group_name_H-M   'P 1'
#
loop_
_entity.id
_entity.type
_entity.pdbx_description
1 polymer ?
#
loop_
_entity_poly.entity_id
_entity_poly.type
_entity_poly.pdbx_seq_one_letter_code
_entity_poly.pdbx_strand_id
1 'polypeptide(L)'
;MVASAGLQDDDADADDDGADNVYQKGDIRPEFANKHLPINEPTYEKTFSLDGKNKAKFDVDFDTNSLTGNLNDNNGDIVFNIKDGKIDGTAFTAKADVSDYRHEVGNNNSGGFLYNIKDIDVKGQFFGTNGEELAGQLQYDKGDGINDTAEKAGAVFGAVKETK
;
A
#
# COMPACT_ATOMS: atom_id res chain seq x y z
N MET A 1 36.71 -14.41 57.47
CA MET A 1 35.37 -13.84 57.16
C MET A 1 35.62 -12.61 56.31
N VAL A 2 35.52 -12.75 54.99
CA VAL A 2 34.38 -12.39 54.11
C VAL A 2 34.28 -10.89 53.87
N ALA A 3 34.31 -10.57 52.58
CA ALA A 3 34.36 -9.28 51.91
C ALA A 3 33.11 -8.41 52.08
N SER A 4 33.26 -7.10 51.84
CA SER A 4 32.66 -6.45 50.66
C SER A 4 33.07 -4.97 50.64
N ALA A 5 33.87 -4.58 49.64
CA ALA A 5 34.09 -3.19 49.27
C ALA A 5 33.19 -2.91 48.07
N GLY A 6 32.10 -2.17 48.30
CA GLY A 6 31.29 -1.60 47.22
C GLY A 6 31.93 -0.29 46.78
N LEU A 7 32.63 -0.31 45.65
CA LEU A 7 32.96 0.90 44.90
C LEU A 7 31.76 1.19 43.98
N GLN A 8 31.19 2.37 44.13
CA GLN A 8 30.28 2.97 43.16
C GLN A 8 31.15 3.48 42.02
N ASP A 9 31.06 2.82 40.86
CA ASP A 9 31.49 3.40 39.59
C ASP A 9 30.35 4.26 39.06
N ASP A 10 30.63 5.56 38.96
CA ASP A 10 29.98 6.48 38.05
C ASP A 10 30.30 6.03 36.62
N ASP A 11 29.28 5.79 35.79
CA ASP A 11 29.27 6.03 34.34
C ASP A 11 28.05 5.34 33.72
N ALA A 12 27.01 6.12 33.46
CA ALA A 12 26.03 5.78 32.44
C ALA A 12 25.60 7.10 31.79
N ASP A 13 26.50 7.62 30.96
CA ASP A 13 26.14 8.49 29.84
C ASP A 13 25.15 7.67 29.00
N ALA A 14 23.86 7.95 29.19
CA ALA A 14 22.83 7.41 28.34
C ALA A 14 22.92 8.18 27.02
N ASP A 15 23.87 7.77 26.19
CA ASP A 15 23.78 7.99 24.75
C ASP A 15 22.44 7.36 24.32
N ASP A 16 21.42 8.22 24.19
CA ASP A 16 20.20 7.94 23.44
C ASP A 16 20.62 7.92 21.96
N ASP A 17 21.29 6.85 21.59
CA ASP A 17 21.55 6.49 20.22
C ASP A 17 20.22 6.11 19.56
N GLY A 18 19.50 7.16 19.12
CA GLY A 18 18.39 7.12 18.17
C GLY A 18 18.77 6.55 16.79
N ALA A 19 19.64 5.54 16.76
CA ALA A 19 20.19 4.83 15.63
C ALA A 19 19.52 3.45 15.39
N ASP A 20 18.51 3.06 16.18
CA ASP A 20 17.85 1.75 16.04
C ASP A 20 16.74 1.69 14.97
N ASN A 21 16.44 2.79 14.28
CA ASN A 21 15.45 2.80 13.19
C ASN A 21 16.06 2.65 11.78
N VAL A 22 17.22 1.99 11.68
CA VAL A 22 17.82 1.66 10.37
C VAL A 22 17.27 0.33 9.87
N TYR A 23 16.44 0.36 8.83
CA TYR A 23 16.00 -0.85 8.13
C TYR A 23 17.19 -1.50 7.41
N GLN A 24 17.81 -2.50 8.03
CA GLN A 24 18.78 -3.36 7.37
C GLN A 24 18.03 -4.36 6.48
N LYS A 25 18.53 -4.60 5.27
CA LYS A 25 18.08 -5.71 4.41
C LYS A 25 18.44 -7.03 5.11
N GLY A 26 17.52 -7.60 5.87
CA GLY A 26 17.74 -8.83 6.63
C GLY A 26 16.46 -9.37 7.24
N ASP A 27 16.32 -10.69 7.13
CA ASP A 27 15.42 -11.65 7.78
C ASP A 27 14.05 -11.18 8.31
N ILE A 28 13.02 -11.93 7.89
CA ILE A 28 11.64 -11.82 8.38
C ILE A 28 11.65 -11.82 9.90
N ARG A 29 11.01 -10.81 10.52
CA ARG A 29 10.98 -10.72 11.99
C ARG A 29 10.37 -11.99 12.60
N PRO A 30 10.84 -12.46 13.76
CA PRO A 30 10.39 -13.71 14.37
C PRO A 30 8.88 -13.83 14.54
N GLU A 31 8.18 -12.72 14.81
CA GLU A 31 6.72 -12.64 14.92
C GLU A 31 5.97 -12.91 13.60
N PHE A 32 6.68 -12.81 12.46
CA PHE A 32 6.18 -13.14 11.13
C PHE A 32 6.69 -14.49 10.62
N ALA A 33 7.75 -15.06 11.23
CA ALA A 33 8.37 -16.32 10.79
C ALA A 33 7.39 -17.51 10.80
N ASN A 34 6.47 -17.54 11.77
CA ASN A 34 5.43 -18.58 11.88
C ASN A 34 4.02 -18.08 11.48
N LYS A 35 3.91 -16.83 11.02
CA LYS A 35 2.68 -16.29 10.38
C LYS A 35 2.72 -16.44 8.86
N HIS A 36 3.64 -17.25 8.34
CA HIS A 36 3.44 -17.88 7.05
C HIS A 36 2.21 -18.79 7.19
N LEU A 37 1.02 -18.17 7.13
CA LEU A 37 -0.17 -18.89 6.72
C LEU A 37 0.27 -19.58 5.44
N PRO A 38 0.21 -20.91 5.33
CA PRO A 38 0.26 -21.53 4.03
C PRO A 38 -0.97 -20.98 3.32
N ILE A 39 -0.79 -19.87 2.60
CA ILE A 39 -1.77 -19.35 1.67
C ILE A 39 -1.75 -20.40 0.58
N ASN A 40 -2.52 -21.47 0.76
CA ASN A 40 -2.73 -22.49 -0.26
C ASN A 40 -3.56 -21.93 -1.43
N GLU A 41 -3.99 -20.67 -1.33
CA GLU A 41 -4.60 -19.90 -2.40
C GLU A 41 -3.52 -19.34 -3.34
N PRO A 42 -3.74 -19.39 -4.66
CA PRO A 42 -2.81 -18.82 -5.62
C PRO A 42 -2.71 -17.29 -5.41
N THR A 43 -1.52 -16.84 -5.01
CA THR A 43 -1.19 -15.41 -4.90
C THR A 43 -0.81 -14.87 -6.28
N TYR A 44 -1.52 -13.85 -6.74
CA TYR A 44 -1.21 -13.16 -8.00
C TYR A 44 -0.60 -11.81 -7.71
N GLU A 45 0.68 -11.67 -8.00
CA GLU A 45 1.37 -10.38 -8.01
C GLU A 45 1.35 -9.83 -9.44
N LYS A 46 0.62 -8.74 -9.66
CA LYS A 46 0.74 -7.96 -10.89
C LYS A 46 1.57 -6.73 -10.58
N THR A 47 2.86 -6.79 -10.92
CA THR A 47 3.72 -5.60 -10.90
C THR A 47 3.35 -4.74 -12.10
N PHE A 48 2.88 -3.52 -11.84
CA PHE A 48 2.65 -2.54 -12.88
C PHE A 48 4.01 -2.01 -13.35
N SER A 49 4.37 -2.31 -14.60
CA SER A 49 5.57 -1.77 -15.25
C SER A 49 5.53 -0.25 -15.26
N LEU A 50 6.68 0.39 -14.97
CA LEU A 50 6.89 1.83 -15.07
C LEU A 50 7.10 2.30 -16.52
N ASP A 51 6.86 1.45 -17.52
CA ASP A 51 6.99 1.78 -18.95
C ASP A 51 5.90 2.73 -19.48
N GLY A 52 5.11 3.33 -18.59
CA GLY A 52 4.07 4.32 -18.90
C GLY A 52 2.78 3.74 -19.49
N LYS A 53 2.69 2.41 -19.64
CA LYS A 53 1.46 1.75 -20.11
C LYS A 53 0.43 1.61 -19.00
N ASN A 54 0.87 1.35 -17.77
CA ASN A 54 0.03 1.46 -16.59
C ASN A 54 -0.12 2.93 -16.24
N LYS A 55 -1.36 3.38 -16.10
CA LYS A 55 -1.65 4.80 -15.89
C LYS A 55 -2.45 4.97 -14.63
N ALA A 56 -1.95 5.85 -13.76
CA ALA A 56 -2.73 6.42 -12.69
C ALA A 56 -3.29 7.74 -13.21
N LYS A 57 -4.62 7.87 -13.27
CA LYS A 57 -5.31 9.10 -13.71
C LYS A 57 -6.17 9.63 -12.58
N PHE A 58 -6.07 10.92 -12.31
CA PHE A 58 -6.84 11.57 -11.27
C PHE A 58 -7.51 12.83 -11.81
N ASP A 59 -8.77 13.00 -11.43
CA ASP A 59 -9.52 14.24 -11.60
C ASP A 59 -9.64 14.86 -10.21
N VAL A 60 -9.04 16.04 -10.04
CA VAL A 60 -8.90 16.74 -8.75
C VAL A 60 -9.61 18.07 -8.85
N ASP A 61 -10.49 18.35 -7.89
CA ASP A 61 -11.20 19.60 -7.76
C ASP A 61 -10.96 20.20 -6.37
N PHE A 62 -10.10 21.22 -6.33
CA PHE A 62 -9.78 21.95 -5.10
C PHE A 62 -10.89 22.90 -4.65
N ASP A 63 -11.81 23.31 -5.53
CA ASP A 63 -12.93 24.18 -5.15
C ASP A 63 -13.96 23.40 -4.33
N THR A 64 -14.17 22.12 -4.68
CA THR A 64 -15.06 21.21 -3.95
C THR A 64 -14.33 20.30 -2.95
N ASN A 65 -13.01 20.43 -2.82
CA ASN A 65 -12.14 19.57 -2.01
C ASN A 65 -12.38 18.08 -2.28
N SER A 66 -12.49 17.70 -3.55
CA SER A 66 -12.81 16.35 -3.97
C SER A 66 -11.84 15.79 -5.01
N LEU A 67 -11.75 14.47 -5.08
CA LEU A 67 -11.04 13.79 -6.15
C LEU A 67 -11.64 12.44 -6.48
N THR A 68 -11.43 12.04 -7.73
CA THR A 68 -11.66 10.68 -8.23
C THR A 68 -10.45 10.25 -9.05
N GLY A 69 -10.28 8.95 -9.24
CA GLY A 69 -9.19 8.47 -10.08
C GLY A 69 -9.28 7.00 -10.43
N ASN A 70 -8.39 6.57 -11.31
CA ASN A 70 -8.29 5.19 -11.75
C ASN A 70 -6.83 4.75 -11.76
N LEU A 71 -6.58 3.52 -11.31
CA LEU A 71 -5.34 2.81 -11.58
C LEU A 71 -5.62 1.77 -12.67
N ASN A 72 -5.06 2.00 -13.85
CA ASN A 72 -5.29 1.18 -15.04
C ASN A 72 -4.13 0.22 -15.29
N ASP A 73 -4.45 -0.94 -15.85
CA ASP A 73 -3.44 -1.86 -16.35
C ASP A 73 -2.91 -1.47 -17.74
N ASN A 74 -1.97 -2.26 -18.27
CA ASN A 74 -1.35 -2.01 -19.57
C ASN A 74 -2.32 -1.98 -20.76
N ASN A 75 -3.50 -2.59 -20.63
CA ASN A 75 -4.54 -2.61 -21.66
C ASN A 75 -5.49 -1.41 -21.52
N GLY A 76 -5.36 -0.63 -20.44
CA GLY A 76 -6.26 0.46 -20.10
C GLY A 76 -7.44 0.06 -19.23
N ASP A 77 -7.54 -1.21 -18.81
CA ASP A 77 -8.62 -1.67 -17.95
C ASP A 77 -8.45 -1.12 -16.54
N ILE A 78 -9.54 -0.69 -15.92
CA ILE A 78 -9.52 -0.14 -14.56
C ILE A 78 -9.34 -1.29 -13.57
N VAL A 79 -8.24 -1.27 -12.81
CA VAL A 79 -7.99 -2.21 -11.72
C VAL A 79 -8.59 -1.68 -10.43
N PHE A 80 -8.26 -0.43 -10.08
CA PHE A 80 -8.80 0.27 -8.92
C PHE A 80 -9.53 1.51 -9.36
N ASN A 81 -10.82 1.59 -9.06
CA ASN A 81 -11.66 2.77 -9.22
C ASN A 81 -11.67 3.55 -7.91
N ILE A 82 -10.95 4.67 -7.84
CA ILE A 82 -10.85 5.56 -6.69
C ILE A 82 -12.00 6.56 -6.73
N LYS A 83 -12.84 6.53 -5.69
CA LYS A 83 -14.09 7.27 -5.56
C LYS A 83 -14.20 7.95 -4.20
N ASP A 84 -15.15 8.87 -4.09
CA ASP A 84 -15.50 9.54 -2.83
C ASP A 84 -14.30 10.20 -2.13
N GLY A 85 -13.35 10.70 -2.92
CA GLY A 85 -12.15 11.34 -2.43
C GLY A 85 -12.45 12.69 -1.80
N LYS A 86 -11.86 12.92 -0.63
CA LYS A 86 -11.97 14.16 0.15
C LYS A 86 -10.58 14.70 0.44
N ILE A 87 -10.41 15.98 0.17
CA ILE A 87 -9.17 16.71 0.38
C ILE A 87 -9.27 17.47 1.71
N ASP A 88 -8.25 17.33 2.54
CA ASP A 88 -8.10 18.04 3.81
C ASP A 88 -6.66 18.55 3.96
N GLY A 89 -6.48 19.86 3.75
CA GLY A 89 -5.15 20.47 3.65
C GLY A 89 -4.35 19.87 2.49
N THR A 90 -3.19 19.30 2.78
CA THR A 90 -2.36 18.60 1.78
C THR A 90 -2.71 17.13 1.66
N ALA A 91 -3.51 16.58 2.56
CA ALA A 91 -3.86 15.16 2.56
C ALA A 91 -5.17 14.90 1.80
N PHE A 92 -5.37 13.65 1.40
CA PHE A 92 -6.68 13.18 0.97
C PHE A 92 -6.96 11.77 1.48
N THR A 93 -8.24 11.48 1.65
CA THR A 93 -8.76 10.13 1.89
C THR A 93 -9.80 9.81 0.83
N ALA A 94 -9.85 8.57 0.36
CA ALA A 94 -10.84 8.12 -0.61
C ALA A 94 -11.22 6.67 -0.35
N LYS A 95 -12.16 6.16 -1.14
CA LYS A 95 -12.47 4.74 -1.26
C LYS A 95 -12.00 4.22 -2.61
N ALA A 96 -11.66 2.94 -2.67
CA ALA A 96 -11.42 2.27 -3.94
C ALA A 96 -12.21 0.97 -4.05
N ASP A 97 -12.67 0.69 -5.26
CA ASP A 97 -13.26 -0.59 -5.62
C ASP A 97 -12.41 -1.27 -6.68
N VAL A 98 -12.30 -2.59 -6.57
CA VAL A 98 -11.94 -3.48 -7.68
C VAL A 98 -13.25 -4.07 -8.16
N SER A 99 -13.70 -3.72 -9.38
CA SER A 99 -15.02 -4.11 -9.89
C SER A 99 -14.88 -4.98 -11.11
N ASP A 100 -15.29 -6.23 -10.99
CA ASP A 100 -15.29 -7.22 -12.08
C ASP A 100 -13.95 -7.34 -12.83
N TYR A 101 -12.85 -7.05 -12.13
CA TYR A 101 -11.54 -7.09 -12.73
C TYR A 101 -11.11 -8.55 -12.88
N ARG A 102 -10.99 -9.00 -14.13
CA ARG A 102 -10.62 -10.37 -14.46
C ARG A 102 -9.14 -10.42 -14.79
N HIS A 103 -8.36 -11.09 -13.95
CA HIS A 103 -6.99 -11.44 -14.29
C HIS A 103 -6.97 -12.82 -14.96
N GLU A 104 -6.68 -12.88 -16.26
CA GLU A 104 -6.50 -14.14 -16.98
C GLU A 104 -5.13 -14.76 -16.65
N VAL A 105 -5.12 -16.03 -16.27
CA VAL A 105 -3.90 -16.79 -15.98
C VAL A 105 -3.57 -17.68 -17.18
N GLY A 106 -2.58 -17.28 -17.99
CA GLY A 106 -2.12 -18.03 -19.16
C GLY A 106 -2.94 -17.82 -20.44
N ASN A 107 -2.67 -18.62 -21.48
CA ASN A 107 -3.31 -18.56 -22.82
C ASN A 107 -4.60 -19.40 -22.92
N ASN A 108 -5.22 -19.74 -21.81
CA ASN A 108 -6.25 -20.77 -21.73
C ASN A 108 -7.58 -20.22 -21.21
N ASN A 109 -8.63 -20.42 -22.01
CA ASN A 109 -10.04 -20.02 -21.85
C ASN A 109 -10.76 -20.53 -20.56
N SER A 110 -10.07 -20.93 -19.49
CA SER A 110 -10.68 -21.66 -18.37
C SER A 110 -10.30 -21.20 -16.95
N GLY A 111 -9.62 -20.07 -16.75
CA GLY A 111 -9.33 -19.65 -15.37
C GLY A 111 -8.81 -18.23 -15.29
N GLY A 112 -9.72 -17.29 -15.08
CA GLY A 112 -9.36 -15.96 -14.59
C GLY A 112 -10.02 -15.73 -13.25
N PHE A 113 -9.33 -15.05 -12.34
CA PHE A 113 -9.90 -14.66 -11.04
C PHE A 113 -10.69 -13.37 -11.25
N LEU A 114 -11.96 -13.40 -10.85
CA LEU A 114 -12.79 -12.21 -10.79
C LEU A 114 -12.61 -11.59 -9.41
N TYR A 115 -12.03 -10.41 -9.35
CA TYR A 115 -11.91 -9.65 -8.11
C TYR A 115 -13.07 -8.67 -8.01
N ASN A 116 -13.81 -8.73 -6.90
CA ASN A 116 -14.87 -7.78 -6.58
C ASN A 116 -14.72 -7.30 -5.13
N ILE A 117 -13.76 -6.41 -4.90
CA ILE A 117 -13.44 -5.88 -3.58
C ILE A 117 -13.98 -4.45 -3.48
N LYS A 118 -14.69 -4.14 -2.41
CA LYS A 118 -15.37 -2.85 -2.23
C LYS A 118 -14.83 -2.08 -1.04
N ASP A 119 -14.94 -0.76 -1.14
CA ASP A 119 -14.73 0.19 -0.05
C ASP A 119 -13.33 0.11 0.59
N ILE A 120 -12.31 -0.21 -0.21
CA ILE A 120 -10.90 -0.21 0.18
C ILE A 120 -10.50 1.21 0.61
N ASP A 121 -9.86 1.35 1.77
CA ASP A 121 -9.37 2.64 2.22
C ASP A 121 -8.17 3.10 1.38
N VAL A 122 -8.25 4.34 0.89
CA VAL A 122 -7.18 5.03 0.18
C VAL A 122 -6.72 6.22 1.00
N LYS A 123 -5.41 6.38 1.16
CA LYS A 123 -4.79 7.54 1.79
C LYS A 123 -3.70 8.10 0.89
N GLY A 124 -3.61 9.41 0.79
CA GLY A 124 -2.54 10.06 0.05
C GLY A 124 -2.37 11.53 0.40
N GLN A 125 -1.48 12.18 -0.34
CA GLN A 125 -1.08 13.55 -0.15
C GLN A 125 -0.71 14.21 -1.48
N PHE A 126 -0.93 15.52 -1.55
CA PHE A 126 -0.43 16.40 -2.59
C PHE A 126 0.97 16.92 -2.24
N PHE A 127 1.82 17.00 -3.26
CA PHE A 127 3.20 17.49 -3.21
C PHE A 127 3.41 18.60 -4.25
N GLY A 128 4.52 19.31 -4.12
CA GLY A 128 4.80 20.51 -4.91
C GLY A 128 4.20 21.78 -4.30
N THR A 129 4.62 22.93 -4.82
CA THR A 129 4.25 24.24 -4.28
C THR A 129 2.75 24.51 -4.40
N ASN A 130 2.11 23.99 -5.46
CA ASN A 130 0.69 24.19 -5.74
C ASN A 130 -0.07 22.86 -5.86
N GLY A 131 0.44 21.77 -5.28
CA GLY A 131 -0.18 20.45 -5.40
C GLY A 131 -0.08 19.86 -6.81
N GLU A 132 1.03 20.14 -7.52
CA GLU A 132 1.26 19.63 -8.87
C GLU A 132 1.48 18.12 -8.91
N GLU A 133 1.77 17.50 -7.78
CA GLU A 133 2.03 16.08 -7.66
C GLU A 133 1.11 15.48 -6.61
N LEU A 134 0.75 14.20 -6.75
CA LEU A 134 0.09 13.45 -5.70
C LEU A 134 0.66 12.04 -5.62
N ALA A 135 0.63 11.48 -4.42
CA ALA A 135 0.91 10.07 -4.21
C ALA A 135 0.00 9.50 -3.12
N GLY A 136 -0.20 8.20 -3.16
CA GLY A 136 -1.04 7.52 -2.19
C GLY A 136 -0.87 6.01 -2.21
N GLN A 137 -1.61 5.38 -1.32
CA GLN A 137 -1.60 3.94 -1.13
C GLN A 137 -2.97 3.43 -0.72
N LEU A 138 -3.19 2.15 -1.03
CA LEU A 138 -4.35 1.38 -0.59
C LEU A 138 -3.91 -0.01 -0.19
N GLN A 139 -4.60 -0.57 0.80
CA GLN A 139 -4.42 -1.96 1.20
C GLN A 139 -5.75 -2.53 1.65
N TYR A 140 -5.99 -3.79 1.31
CA TYR A 140 -7.15 -4.56 1.72
C TYR A 140 -6.65 -5.94 2.17
N ASP A 141 -7.05 -6.33 3.38
CA ASP A 141 -6.66 -7.58 3.99
C ASP A 141 -7.85 -8.15 4.77
N LYS A 142 -8.60 -9.06 4.14
CA LYS A 142 -9.73 -9.77 4.75
C LYS A 142 -9.67 -11.27 4.51
N GLY A 143 -10.26 -12.03 5.42
CA GLY A 143 -10.23 -13.50 5.43
C GLY A 143 -8.86 -14.08 5.81
N ASP A 144 -8.87 -15.28 6.35
CA ASP A 144 -7.67 -15.99 6.81
C ASP A 144 -7.21 -17.08 5.82
N GLY A 145 -7.99 -17.36 4.77
CA GLY A 145 -7.73 -18.43 3.81
C GLY A 145 -7.93 -19.83 4.38
N ILE A 146 -8.45 -19.95 5.61
CA ILE A 146 -8.65 -21.22 6.32
C ILE A 146 -10.14 -21.40 6.60
N ASN A 147 -10.74 -20.44 7.29
CA ASN A 147 -12.15 -20.41 7.64
C ASN A 147 -12.94 -19.47 6.71
N ASP A 148 -12.27 -18.40 6.23
CA ASP A 148 -12.84 -17.40 5.33
C ASP A 148 -11.98 -17.25 4.07
N THR A 149 -12.60 -17.02 2.92
CA THR A 149 -11.87 -16.73 1.67
C THR A 149 -10.97 -15.51 1.87
N ALA A 150 -9.68 -15.68 1.57
CA ALA A 150 -8.71 -14.59 1.67
C ALA A 150 -8.86 -13.64 0.48
N GLU A 151 -9.20 -12.39 0.76
CA GLU A 151 -9.23 -11.29 -0.21
C GLU A 151 -8.15 -10.29 0.17
N LYS A 152 -7.14 -10.16 -0.70
CA LYS A 152 -6.00 -9.26 -0.51
C LYS A 152 -5.86 -8.37 -1.73
N ALA A 153 -5.63 -7.07 -1.51
CA ALA A 153 -5.27 -6.15 -2.57
C ALA A 153 -4.37 -5.04 -2.01
N GLY A 154 -3.46 -4.53 -2.81
CA GLY A 154 -2.57 -3.45 -2.40
C GLY A 154 -1.99 -2.72 -3.60
N ALA A 155 -1.84 -1.40 -3.48
CA ALA A 155 -1.17 -0.59 -4.47
C ALA A 155 -0.56 0.66 -3.82
N VAL A 156 0.56 1.11 -4.38
CA VAL A 156 1.09 2.45 -4.20
C VAL A 156 1.04 3.15 -5.56
N PHE A 157 0.74 4.43 -5.57
CA PHE A 157 0.56 5.18 -6.81
C PHE A 157 1.09 6.60 -6.67
N GLY A 158 1.45 7.19 -7.80
CA GLY A 158 1.83 8.59 -7.92
C GLY A 158 1.39 9.14 -9.27
N ALA A 159 1.08 10.42 -9.31
CA ALA A 159 0.74 11.13 -10.54
C ALA A 159 1.24 12.57 -10.46
N VAL A 160 1.57 13.11 -11.62
CA VAL A 160 1.95 14.52 -11.81
C VAL A 160 0.88 15.19 -12.65
N LYS A 161 0.53 16.42 -12.30
CA LYS A 161 -0.39 17.28 -13.05
C LYS A 161 0.07 17.40 -14.49
N GLU A 162 -0.81 17.05 -15.43
CA GLU A 162 -0.53 17.27 -16.85
C GLU A 162 -0.43 18.77 -17.14
N THR A 163 0.73 19.20 -17.63
CA THR A 163 0.92 20.52 -18.25
C THR A 163 0.46 20.44 -19.70
N LYS A 164 -0.62 21.15 -20.03
CA LYS A 164 -1.01 21.40 -21.43
C LYS A 164 -0.11 22.46 -22.07
#